data_AF-A0A559M5D8-F1
#
_entry.id   AF-A0A559M5D8-F1
#
_cell.length_a   1.000
_cell.length_b   1.000
_cell.length_c   1.000
_cell.angle_alpha   90.00
_cell.angle_beta   90.00
_cell.angle_gamma   90.00
#
_symmetry.space_group_name_H-M   'P 1'
#
loop_
_entity.id
_entity.type
_entity.pdbx_description
1 polymer ?
#
loop_
_entity_poly.entity_id
_entity_poly.type
_entity_poly.pdbx_seq_one_letter_code
_entity_poly.pdbx_strand_id
1 'polypeptide(L)'
;WCLVIAGISDFYRPAEKLSLTQNAALTATGAIWTRWCLIIKPRNILLAAVNFFLGVVGVIQVTRIVSHNMSVKGQSPKEALEEAKDNVVETAKEVKGDVVDAIKKA
;
A
#
# COMPACT_ATOMS: atom_id res chain seq x y z
N TRP A 1 4.03 13.40 4.09
CA TRP A 1 5.19 12.92 4.87
C TRP A 1 4.79 11.95 5.98
N CYS A 2 3.76 12.25 6.80
CA CYS A 2 3.29 11.31 7.85
C CYS A 2 2.98 9.90 7.33
N LEU A 3 2.39 9.79 6.13
CA LEU A 3 2.10 8.50 5.48
C LEU A 3 3.36 7.65 5.24
N VAL A 4 4.47 8.28 4.84
CA VAL A 4 5.75 7.59 4.62
C VAL A 4 6.31 7.08 5.95
N ILE A 5 6.24 7.90 7.00
CA ILE A 5 6.68 7.53 8.35
C ILE A 5 5.82 6.38 8.91
N ALA A 6 4.51 6.44 8.73
CA ALA A 6 3.60 5.36 9.11
C ALA A 6 3.96 4.04 8.40
N GLY A 7 4.25 4.09 7.09
CA GLY A 7 4.69 2.91 6.34
C GLY A 7 6.05 2.36 6.78
N ILE A 8 6.96 3.20 7.29
CA ILE A 8 8.23 2.73 7.87
C ILE A 8 7.97 2.02 9.22
N SER A 9 7.07 2.55 10.04
CA SER A 9 6.69 1.92 11.32
C SER A 9 6.07 0.53 11.14
N ASP A 10 5.42 0.28 10.00
CA ASP A 10 4.88 -1.04 9.65
C ASP A 10 5.95 -2.11 9.41
N PHE A 11 7.24 -1.76 9.28
CA PHE A 11 8.32 -2.75 9.16
C PHE A 11 8.51 -3.62 10.41
N TYR A 12 8.00 -3.16 11.55
CA TYR A 12 8.01 -3.89 12.82
C TYR A 12 6.79 -4.81 12.99
N ARG A 13 5.77 -4.67 12.12
CA ARG A 13 4.59 -5.54 12.14
C ARG A 13 4.92 -6.89 11.46
N PRO A 14 4.49 -8.03 12.03
CA PRO A 14 4.68 -9.33 11.40
C PRO A 14 3.99 -9.36 10.03
N ALA A 15 4.67 -9.94 9.04
CA ALA A 15 4.24 -9.96 7.63
C ALA A 15 2.88 -10.65 7.41
N GLU A 16 2.47 -11.52 8.32
CA GLU A 16 1.17 -12.21 8.31
C GLU A 16 -0.02 -11.28 8.58
N LYS A 17 0.22 -10.10 9.18
CA LYS A 17 -0.80 -9.08 9.45
C LYS A 17 -0.88 -8.04 8.32
N LEU A 18 -0.05 -8.15 7.28
CA LEU A 18 0.10 -7.15 6.23
C LEU A 18 -0.51 -7.64 4.93
N SER A 19 -1.53 -6.94 4.43
CA SER A 19 -2.14 -7.22 3.14
C SER A 19 -1.18 -6.92 2.00
N LEU A 20 -0.79 -7.97 1.27
CA LEU A 20 0.11 -7.89 0.11
C LEU A 20 -0.46 -6.98 -0.98
N THR A 21 -1.77 -7.04 -1.20
CA THR A 21 -2.45 -6.32 -2.27
C THR A 21 -2.58 -4.84 -1.97
N GLN A 22 -2.84 -4.47 -0.71
CA GLN A 22 -2.80 -3.07 -0.29
C GLN A 22 -1.39 -2.50 -0.48
N ASN A 23 -0.37 -3.21 -0.02
CA ASN A 23 1.01 -2.76 -0.18
C ASN A 23 1.46 -2.67 -1.64
N ALA A 24 1.04 -3.61 -2.48
CA ALA A 24 1.28 -3.57 -3.91
C ALA A 24 0.54 -2.40 -4.59
N ALA A 25 -0.71 -2.15 -4.22
CA ALA A 25 -1.49 -1.02 -4.73
C ALA A 25 -0.90 0.34 -4.31
N LEU A 26 -0.47 0.47 -3.05
CA LEU A 26 0.22 1.66 -2.53
C LEU A 26 1.56 1.89 -3.24
N THR A 27 2.30 0.81 -3.49
CA THR A 27 3.54 0.84 -4.26
C THR A 27 3.33 1.34 -5.69
N ALA A 28 2.34 0.75 -6.39
CA ALA A 28 2.00 1.13 -7.76
C ALA A 28 1.54 2.60 -7.83
N THR A 29 0.73 3.02 -6.85
CA THR A 29 0.29 4.41 -6.71
C THR A 29 1.48 5.36 -6.56
N GLY A 30 2.41 5.06 -5.65
CA GLY A 30 3.64 5.85 -5.46
C GLY A 30 4.47 5.97 -6.75
N ALA A 31 4.64 4.87 -7.49
CA ALA A 31 5.40 4.86 -8.73
C ALA A 31 4.74 5.70 -9.85
N ILE A 32 3.43 5.53 -10.06
CA ILE A 32 2.67 6.27 -11.08
C ILE A 32 2.72 7.76 -10.78
N TRP A 33 2.39 8.17 -9.55
CA TRP A 33 2.35 9.58 -9.17
C TRP A 33 3.74 10.23 -9.20
N THR A 34 4.80 9.51 -8.83
CA THR A 34 6.17 10.00 -8.97
C THR A 34 6.47 10.38 -10.42
N ARG A 35 6.14 9.52 -11.39
CA ARG A 35 6.33 9.80 -12.82
C ARG A 35 5.54 11.04 -13.26
N TRP A 36 4.27 11.14 -12.87
CA TRP A 36 3.41 12.26 -13.25
C TRP A 36 3.88 13.61 -12.68
N CYS A 37 4.33 13.65 -11.42
CA CYS A 37 4.85 14.88 -10.79
C CYS A 37 6.15 15.40 -11.43
N LEU A 38 6.91 14.53 -12.11
CA LEU A 38 8.14 14.91 -12.83
C LEU A 38 7.88 15.35 -14.27
N ILE A 39 6.75 14.95 -14.87
CA ILE A 39 6.36 15.27 -16.26
C ILE A 39 5.56 16.57 -16.34
N ILE A 40 4.68 16.85 -15.38
CA ILE A 40 3.85 18.07 -15.37
C ILE A 40 4.74 19.30 -15.15
N LYS A 41 4.52 20.36 -15.94
CA LYS A 41 5.21 21.66 -15.83
C LYS A 41 4.28 22.73 -15.23
N PRO A 42 4.72 23.50 -14.22
CA PRO A 42 6.02 23.43 -13.53
C PRO A 42 6.15 22.19 -12.62
N ARG A 43 7.39 21.68 -12.46
CA ARG A 43 7.66 20.42 -11.75
C ARG A 43 7.40 20.54 -10.25
N ASN A 44 6.66 19.59 -9.67
CA ASN A 44 6.40 19.54 -8.22
C ASN A 44 7.24 18.45 -7.55
N ILE A 45 8.47 18.81 -7.16
CA ILE A 45 9.45 17.87 -6.59
C ILE A 45 9.04 17.37 -5.20
N LEU A 46 8.32 18.15 -4.40
CA LEU A 46 7.93 17.76 -3.05
C LEU A 46 6.85 16.66 -3.07
N LEU A 47 5.88 16.76 -3.98
CA LEU A 47 4.92 15.68 -4.23
C LEU A 47 5.57 14.46 -4.88
N ALA A 48 6.55 14.66 -5.78
CA ALA A 48 7.31 13.56 -6.36
C ALA A 48 8.09 12.79 -5.28
N ALA A 49 8.75 13.49 -4.36
CA ALA A 49 9.53 12.88 -3.28
C ALA A 49 8.64 12.05 -2.35
N VAL A 50 7.48 12.58 -1.94
CA VAL A 50 6.60 11.84 -1.02
C VAL A 50 6.04 10.57 -1.66
N ASN A 51 5.66 10.60 -2.95
CA ASN A 51 5.17 9.44 -3.68
C ASN A 51 6.29 8.44 -4.00
N PHE A 52 7.50 8.93 -4.23
CA PHE A 52 8.67 8.09 -4.42
C PHE A 52 8.98 7.29 -3.16
N PHE A 53 9.05 7.96 -2.00
CA PHE A 53 9.30 7.28 -0.74
C PHE A 53 8.14 6.36 -0.32
N LEU A 54 6.89 6.72 -0.61
CA LEU A 54 5.74 5.82 -0.46
C LEU A 54 5.95 4.53 -1.27
N GLY A 55 6.34 4.66 -2.54
CA GLY A 55 6.62 3.54 -3.42
C GLY A 55 7.76 2.66 -2.90
N VAL A 56 8.88 3.26 -2.48
CA VAL A 56 10.04 2.53 -1.94
C VAL A 56 9.68 1.74 -0.67
N VAL A 57 8.98 2.39 0.27
CA VAL A 57 8.53 1.73 1.50
C VAL A 57 7.60 0.55 1.15
N GLY A 58 6.66 0.75 0.23
CA GLY A 58 5.77 -0.30 -0.24
C GLY A 58 6.51 -1.48 -0.91
N VAL A 59 7.52 -1.23 -1.76
CA VAL A 59 8.34 -2.29 -2.37
C VAL A 59 9.00 -3.17 -1.31
N ILE A 60 9.55 -2.56 -0.26
CA ILE A 60 10.19 -3.29 0.85
C ILE A 60 9.16 -4.18 1.55
N GLN A 61 7.96 -3.67 1.83
CA GLN A 61 6.91 -4.46 2.46
C GLN A 61 6.43 -5.61 1.55
N VAL A 62 6.13 -5.33 0.28
CA VAL A 62 5.71 -6.36 -0.69
C VAL A 62 6.77 -7.46 -0.80
N THR A 63 8.04 -7.08 -0.93
CA THR A 63 9.14 -8.06 -1.06
C THR A 63 9.23 -8.95 0.18
N ARG A 64 9.09 -8.38 1.39
CA ARG A 64 9.08 -9.14 2.64
C ARG A 64 7.88 -10.08 2.74
N ILE A 65 6.68 -9.62 2.37
CA ILE A 65 5.44 -10.43 2.42
C ILE A 65 5.50 -11.57 1.39
N VAL A 66 5.95 -11.27 0.16
CA VAL A 66 6.13 -12.27 -0.91
C VAL A 66 7.14 -13.33 -0.49
N SER A 67 8.31 -12.93 0.02
CA SER A 67 9.32 -13.88 0.50
C SER A 67 8.82 -14.72 1.67
N HIS A 68 8.01 -14.14 2.57
CA HIS A 68 7.41 -14.86 3.69
C HIS A 68 6.37 -15.89 3.22
N ASN A 69 5.47 -15.50 2.31
CA ASN A 69 4.43 -16.41 1.78
C ASN A 69 5.01 -17.55 0.93
N MET A 70 6.06 -17.27 0.14
CA MET A 70 6.76 -18.32 -0.61
C MET A 70 7.50 -19.30 0.32
N SER A 71 8.08 -18.80 1.42
CA SER A 71 8.78 -19.61 2.43
C SER A 71 7.84 -20.46 3.29
N VAL A 72 6.72 -19.89 3.73
CA VAL A 72 5.83 -20.51 4.74
C VAL A 72 4.75 -21.38 4.12
N LYS A 73 4.19 -21.01 2.96
CA LYS A 73 2.94 -21.62 2.48
C LYS A 73 3.03 -22.43 1.19
N GLY A 74 4.13 -22.38 0.41
CA GLY A 74 4.16 -23.04 -0.91
C GLY A 74 2.97 -22.66 -1.81
N GLN A 75 2.42 -21.46 -1.59
CA GLN A 75 1.09 -21.04 -2.02
C GLN A 75 1.01 -20.89 -3.54
N SER A 76 -0.06 -21.43 -4.13
CA SER A 76 -0.35 -21.30 -5.56
C SER A 76 -0.82 -19.86 -5.86
N PRO A 77 -0.50 -19.26 -7.03
CA PRO A 77 -0.88 -17.89 -7.39
C PRO A 77 -2.38 -17.56 -7.23
N LYS A 78 -3.26 -18.57 -7.25
CA LYS A 78 -4.70 -18.41 -7.10
C LYS A 78 -5.12 -18.09 -5.66
N GLU A 79 -4.46 -18.66 -4.66
CA GLU A 79 -4.79 -18.45 -3.25
C GLU A 79 -4.36 -17.06 -2.79
N ALA A 80 -3.21 -16.60 -3.27
CA ALA A 80 -2.76 -15.22 -3.09
C ALA A 80 -3.72 -14.20 -3.72
N LEU A 81 -4.39 -14.55 -4.84
CA LEU A 81 -5.35 -13.70 -5.52
C LEU A 81 -6.72 -13.65 -4.82
N GLU A 82 -7.18 -14.74 -4.21
CA GLU A 82 -8.42 -14.74 -3.42
C GLU A 82 -8.23 -14.02 -2.09
N GLU A 83 -7.12 -14.27 -1.38
CA GLU A 83 -6.73 -13.53 -0.18
C GLU A 83 -6.58 -12.03 -0.50
N ALA A 84 -6.02 -11.70 -1.67
CA ALA A 84 -5.97 -10.34 -2.18
C ALA A 84 -7.35 -9.67 -2.35
N LYS A 85 -8.31 -10.39 -2.92
CA LYS A 85 -9.67 -9.86 -3.14
C LYS A 85 -10.41 -9.64 -1.84
N ASP A 86 -10.35 -10.59 -0.92
CA ASP A 86 -11.05 -10.50 0.36
C ASP A 86 -10.55 -9.31 1.19
N ASN A 87 -9.23 -9.12 1.26
CA ASN A 87 -8.62 -7.97 1.94
C ASN A 87 -9.03 -6.63 1.29
N VAL A 88 -9.10 -6.56 -0.04
CA VAL A 88 -9.55 -5.33 -0.74
C VAL A 88 -11.01 -5.02 -0.43
N VAL A 89 -11.87 -6.04 -0.39
CA VAL A 89 -13.29 -5.87 -0.04
C VAL A 89 -13.45 -5.43 1.41
N GLU A 90 -12.64 -5.95 2.34
CA GLU A 90 -12.65 -5.54 3.75
C GLU A 90 -12.19 -4.09 3.93
N THR A 91 -11.04 -3.71 3.35
CA THR A 91 -10.54 -2.33 3.40
C THR A 91 -11.54 -1.36 2.77
N ALA A 92 -12.18 -1.73 1.66
CA ALA A 92 -13.18 -0.89 1.01
C ALA A 92 -14.43 -0.70 1.90
N LYS A 93 -14.82 -1.72 2.68
CA LYS A 93 -15.92 -1.61 3.65
C LYS A 93 -15.55 -0.69 4.82
N GLU A 94 -14.34 -0.83 5.35
CA GLU A 94 -13.83 0.00 6.45
C GLU A 94 -13.76 1.47 6.05
N VAL A 95 -13.12 1.78 4.91
CA VAL A 95 -13.04 3.15 4.37
C VAL A 95 -14.44 3.73 4.14
N LYS A 96 -15.39 2.93 3.65
CA LYS A 96 -16.77 3.38 3.45
C LYS A 96 -17.45 3.69 4.79
N GLY A 97 -17.16 2.93 5.84
CA GLY A 97 -17.63 3.18 7.21
C GLY A 97 -17.12 4.52 7.75
N ASP A 98 -15.80 4.72 7.72
CA ASP A 98 -15.13 5.93 8.21
C ASP A 98 -15.65 7.21 7.51
N VAL A 99 -15.89 7.13 6.19
CA VAL A 99 -16.46 8.24 5.43
C VAL A 99 -17.89 8.57 5.86
N VAL A 100 -18.73 7.55 6.11
CA VAL A 100 -20.12 7.76 6.58
C VAL A 100 -20.15 8.39 7.96
N ASP A 101 -19.25 7.98 8.85
CA ASP A 101 -19.17 8.52 10.21
C ASP A 101 -18.61 9.95 10.23
N ALA A 102 -17.66 10.26 9.35
CA ALA A 102 -17.16 11.62 9.15
C ALA A 102 -18.27 12.56 8.64
N ILE A 103 -19.11 12.09 7.70
CA ILE A 103 -20.24 12.87 7.16
C ILE A 103 -21.31 13.12 8.23
N LYS A 104 -21.60 12.14 9.10
CA LYS A 104 -22.58 12.32 10.19
C LYS A 104 -22.11 13.24 11.31
N LYS A 105 -20.78 13.41 11.46
CA LYS A 105 -20.17 14.30 12.45
C LYS A 105 -19.95 15.72 11.95
N ALA A 106 -20.04 15.96 10.64
CA ALA A 106 -19.93 17.27 10.01
C ALA A 106 -21.29 17.97 9.93
#